data_AF-A0A2E4EIQ4-F1
#
_entry.id   AF-A0A2E4EIQ4-F1
#
_cell.length_a   1.000
_cell.length_b   1.000
_cell.length_c   1.000
_cell.angle_alpha   90.00
_cell.angle_beta   90.00
_cell.angle_gamma   90.00
#
_symmetry.space_group_name_H-M   'P 1'
#
loop_
_entity.id
_entity.type
_entity.pdbx_description
1 polymer ?
#
loop_
_entity_poly.entity_id
_entity_poly.type
_entity_poly.pdbx_seq_one_letter_code
_entity_poly.pdbx_strand_id
1 'polypeptide(L)'
;MTQITLENTIIEKDRLKINCEHTSFVDLERFTRVDSFALLRRYQALVKEAKAAGVAVKYTQRYKRRIHDLTEAYDDAFDLYTQRFDQLVKRWKAKIDKGLFAPLSEDNELNSIYSLQNEIVAMDYRSEPISQMNDIVTSLNNIEAAIQSEDCVKIAM
;
A
#
# COMPACT_ATOMS: atom_id res chain seq x y z
N MET A 1 -8.97 -25.30 -26.92
CA MET A 1 -8.70 -24.19 -25.98
C MET A 1 -9.18 -22.91 -26.62
N THR A 2 -10.02 -22.14 -25.93
CA THR A 2 -10.54 -20.87 -26.43
C THR A 2 -9.73 -19.75 -25.81
N GLN A 3 -9.16 -18.86 -26.63
CA GLN A 3 -8.44 -17.71 -26.13
C GLN A 3 -9.43 -16.69 -25.54
N ILE A 4 -9.09 -16.14 -24.37
CA ILE A 4 -9.87 -15.09 -23.72
C ILE A 4 -9.48 -13.75 -24.33
N THR A 5 -10.48 -12.99 -24.78
CA THR A 5 -10.30 -11.62 -25.25
C THR A 5 -10.20 -10.68 -24.05
N LEU A 6 -9.15 -9.86 -24.03
CA LEU A 6 -8.92 -8.86 -22.98
C LEU A 6 -9.35 -7.47 -23.48
N GLU A 7 -9.93 -6.65 -22.61
CA GLU A 7 -10.50 -5.35 -23.00
C GLU A 7 -9.75 -4.16 -22.38
N ASN A 8 -9.31 -4.27 -21.12
CA ASN A 8 -8.55 -3.23 -20.43
C ASN A 8 -7.32 -3.85 -19.76
N THR A 9 -6.22 -3.89 -20.52
CA THR A 9 -4.93 -4.44 -20.09
C THR A 9 -3.91 -3.33 -19.93
N ILE A 10 -3.52 -3.06 -18.68
CA ILE A 10 -2.44 -2.15 -18.28
C ILE A 10 -1.40 -3.00 -17.55
N ILE A 11 -0.19 -3.07 -18.13
CA ILE A 11 0.95 -3.75 -17.52
C ILE A 11 2.11 -2.78 -17.51
N GLU A 12 2.15 -1.99 -16.44
CA GLU A 12 3.15 -0.95 -16.22
C GLU A 12 3.97 -1.26 -14.98
N LYS A 13 5.01 -0.46 -14.74
CA LYS A 13 5.84 -0.60 -13.55
C LYS A 13 4.98 -0.45 -12.29
N ASP A 14 4.13 0.56 -12.23
CA ASP A 14 3.43 0.94 -11.00
C ASP A 14 1.96 0.50 -10.97
N ARG A 15 1.47 -0.16 -12.03
CA ARG A 15 0.07 -0.57 -12.14
C ARG A 15 -0.10 -1.86 -12.95
N LEU A 16 -0.91 -2.76 -12.42
CA LEU A 16 -1.38 -3.96 -13.09
C LEU A 16 -2.90 -3.96 -13.12
N LYS A 17 -3.47 -3.92 -14.32
CA LYS A 17 -4.90 -4.08 -14.54
C LYS A 17 -5.14 -4.99 -15.72
N ILE A 18 -5.80 -6.13 -15.50
CA ILE A 18 -6.08 -7.10 -16.55
C ILE A 18 -7.48 -7.61 -16.35
N ASN A 19 -8.35 -7.33 -17.31
CA ASN A 19 -9.73 -7.80 -17.29
C ASN A 19 -10.18 -8.27 -18.69
N CYS A 20 -11.23 -9.07 -18.67
CA CYS A 20 -12.14 -9.27 -19.78
C CYS A 20 -13.54 -8.79 -19.38
N GLU A 21 -14.49 -8.86 -20.32
CA GLU A 21 -15.88 -8.41 -20.14
C GLU A 21 -16.54 -8.92 -18.84
N HIS A 22 -16.19 -10.14 -18.40
CA HIS A 22 -16.85 -10.81 -17.28
C HIS A 22 -15.93 -11.11 -16.10
N THR A 23 -14.63 -10.81 -16.16
CA THR A 23 -13.68 -11.22 -15.13
C THR A 23 -12.53 -10.22 -15.00
N SER A 24 -12.28 -9.77 -13.76
CA SER A 24 -11.05 -9.07 -13.40
C SER A 24 -10.04 -10.10 -12.88
N PHE A 25 -8.90 -10.20 -13.57
CA PHE A 25 -7.83 -11.12 -13.19
C PHE A 25 -6.90 -10.47 -12.16
N VAL A 26 -6.55 -9.19 -12.37
CA VAL A 26 -5.78 -8.39 -11.43
C VAL A 26 -6.17 -6.92 -11.59
N ASP A 27 -6.29 -6.20 -10.46
CA ASP A 27 -6.36 -4.74 -10.41
C ASP A 27 -5.57 -4.32 -9.16
N LEU A 28 -4.30 -4.00 -9.37
CA LEU A 28 -3.35 -3.65 -8.31
C LEU A 28 -2.54 -2.43 -8.71
N GLU A 29 -2.33 -1.56 -7.74
CA GLU A 29 -1.43 -0.41 -7.83
C GLU A 29 -0.25 -0.62 -6.89
N ARG A 30 0.94 -0.14 -7.31
CA ARG A 30 2.15 -0.24 -6.49
C ARG A 30 2.05 0.70 -5.29
N PHE A 31 2.39 0.22 -4.11
CA PHE A 31 2.48 1.07 -2.93
C PHE A 31 3.57 2.11 -3.11
N THR A 32 3.27 3.33 -2.64
CA THR A 32 4.25 4.39 -2.56
C THR A 32 5.09 4.19 -1.30
N ARG A 33 6.42 4.27 -1.43
CA ARG A 33 7.32 4.19 -0.28
C ARG A 33 7.11 5.40 0.62
N VAL A 34 6.98 5.14 1.91
CA VAL A 34 6.94 6.15 2.96
C VAL A 34 8.37 6.39 3.42
N ASP A 35 8.83 7.63 3.35
CA ASP A 35 10.09 8.04 3.96
C ASP A 35 9.87 8.23 5.47
N SER A 36 10.36 7.27 6.27
CA SER A 36 10.25 7.27 7.74
C SER A 36 10.87 8.52 8.39
N PHE A 37 11.94 9.08 7.83
CA PHE A 37 12.57 10.30 8.35
C PHE A 37 11.73 11.53 8.04
N ALA A 38 11.19 11.62 6.82
CA ALA A 38 10.27 12.67 6.43
C ALA A 38 8.99 12.61 7.28
N LEU A 39 8.46 11.40 7.52
CA LEU A 39 7.29 11.16 8.35
C LEU A 39 7.53 11.62 9.81
N LEU A 40 8.70 11.31 10.36
CA LEU A 40 9.08 11.75 11.71
C LEU A 40 9.19 13.27 11.79
N ARG A 41 9.77 13.93 10.79
CA ARG A 41 9.85 15.40 10.74
C ARG A 41 8.47 16.03 10.62
N ARG A 42 7.61 15.49 9.77
CA ARG A 42 6.21 15.94 9.62
C ARG A 42 5.47 15.83 10.94
N TYR A 43 5.61 14.71 11.64
CA TYR A 43 5.04 14.54 12.98
C TYR A 43 5.50 15.61 13.97
N GLN A 44 6.81 15.90 14.01
CA GLN A 44 7.35 16.94 14.91
C GLN A 44 6.82 18.34 14.58
N ALA A 45 6.65 18.66 13.29
CA ALA A 45 6.06 19.91 12.84
C ALA A 45 4.61 20.04 13.31
N LEU A 46 3.79 19.01 13.10
CA LEU A 46 2.38 19.00 13.53
C LEU A 46 2.23 19.18 15.05
N VAL A 47 3.09 18.53 15.85
CA VAL A 47 3.09 18.73 17.31
C VAL A 47 3.46 20.17 17.68
N LYS A 48 4.37 20.81 16.95
CA LYS A 48 4.75 22.21 17.18
C LYS A 48 3.60 23.16 16.83
N GLU A 49 2.92 22.92 15.71
CA GLU A 49 1.75 23.70 15.28
C GLU A 49 0.58 23.56 16.26
N ALA A 50 0.24 22.34 16.67
CA ALA A 50 -0.81 22.10 17.67
C ALA A 50 -0.53 22.82 18.99
N LYS A 51 0.72 22.82 19.46
CA LYS A 51 1.12 23.57 20.66
C LYS A 51 0.96 25.08 20.47
N ALA A 52 1.36 25.61 19.32
CA ALA A 52 1.21 27.02 19.00
C ALA A 52 -0.27 27.45 18.95
N ALA A 53 -1.16 26.56 18.49
CA ALA A 53 -2.61 26.75 18.49
C ALA A 53 -3.27 26.53 19.87
N GLY A 54 -2.50 26.23 20.92
CA GLY A 54 -3.04 25.97 22.26
C GLY A 54 -3.90 24.70 22.34
N VAL A 55 -3.61 23.71 21.48
CA VAL A 55 -4.21 22.37 21.48
C VAL A 55 -3.32 21.41 22.29
N ALA A 56 -3.92 20.71 23.24
CA ALA A 56 -3.21 19.71 24.03
C ALA A 56 -3.08 18.40 23.24
N VAL A 57 -1.86 18.08 22.79
CA VAL A 57 -1.58 16.81 22.11
C VAL A 57 -1.29 15.73 23.16
N LYS A 58 -2.19 14.77 23.31
CA LYS A 58 -1.95 13.57 24.13
C LYS A 58 -1.06 12.58 23.37
N TYR A 59 -0.34 11.73 24.10
CA TYR A 59 0.49 10.66 23.53
C TYR A 59 1.58 11.08 22.53
N THR A 60 2.18 12.27 22.74
CA THR A 60 3.22 12.82 21.83
C THR A 60 4.47 11.94 21.63
N GLN A 61 4.70 10.96 22.48
CA GLN A 61 5.83 10.03 22.31
C GLN A 61 5.43 8.73 21.60
N ARG A 62 4.13 8.44 21.49
CA ARG A 62 3.64 7.16 20.93
C ARG A 62 3.98 7.03 19.45
N TYR A 63 3.63 8.01 18.63
CA TYR A 63 3.92 7.95 17.19
C TYR A 63 5.42 8.02 16.90
N LYS A 64 6.16 8.89 17.61
CA LYS A 64 7.62 8.97 17.48
C LYS A 64 8.28 7.61 17.73
N ARG A 65 7.95 6.96 18.85
CA ARG A 65 8.48 5.64 19.19
C ARG A 65 8.02 4.59 18.17
N ARG A 66 6.74 4.59 17.80
CA ARG A 66 6.20 3.62 16.83
C ARG A 66 6.87 3.71 15.46
N ILE A 67 7.11 4.92 14.94
CA ILE A 67 7.83 5.12 13.67
C ILE A 67 9.25 4.55 13.80
N HIS A 68 9.97 4.90 14.86
CA HIS A 68 11.33 4.43 15.10
C HIS A 68 11.39 2.89 15.17
N ASP A 69 10.53 2.28 15.98
CA ASP A 69 10.51 0.82 16.20
C ASP A 69 10.07 0.05 14.95
N LEU A 70 9.28 0.67 14.05
CA LEU A 70 8.80 0.06 12.82
C LEU A 70 9.74 0.24 11.63
N THR A 71 10.68 1.20 11.68
CA THR A 71 11.42 1.66 10.49
C THR A 71 12.17 0.52 9.80
N GLU A 72 12.96 -0.26 10.55
CA GLU A 72 13.76 -1.35 10.00
C GLU A 72 12.86 -2.44 9.38
N ALA A 73 11.86 -2.91 10.13
CA ALA A 73 10.91 -3.91 9.64
C ALA A 73 10.10 -3.43 8.44
N TYR A 74 9.79 -2.13 8.38
CA TYR A 74 9.12 -1.52 7.23
C TYR A 74 10.02 -1.49 6.00
N ASP A 75 11.29 -1.09 6.14
CA ASP A 75 12.23 -1.03 5.03
C ASP A 75 12.44 -2.42 4.42
N ASP A 76 12.67 -3.44 5.25
CA ASP A 76 12.81 -4.83 4.80
C ASP A 76 11.53 -5.34 4.10
N ALA A 77 10.36 -5.08 4.70
CA ALA A 77 9.08 -5.48 4.13
C ALA A 77 8.81 -4.78 2.80
N PHE A 78 9.14 -3.50 2.68
CA PHE A 78 8.90 -2.72 1.47
C PHE A 78 9.85 -3.13 0.34
N ASP A 79 11.10 -3.45 0.65
CA ASP A 79 12.05 -3.97 -0.32
C ASP A 79 11.61 -5.35 -0.85
N LEU A 80 11.17 -6.24 0.05
CA LEU A 80 10.59 -7.54 -0.34
C LEU A 80 9.32 -7.36 -1.18
N TYR A 81 8.43 -6.46 -0.78
CA TYR A 81 7.23 -6.12 -1.53
C TYR A 81 7.58 -5.66 -2.95
N THR A 82 8.56 -4.75 -3.07
CA THR A 82 8.99 -4.20 -4.36
C THR A 82 9.52 -5.30 -5.27
N GLN A 83 10.35 -6.21 -4.75
CA GLN A 83 10.85 -7.35 -5.50
C GLN A 83 9.72 -8.27 -5.98
N ARG A 84 8.74 -8.56 -5.10
CA ARG A 84 7.58 -9.40 -5.43
C ARG A 84 6.67 -8.75 -6.46
N PHE A 85 6.40 -7.45 -6.34
CA PHE A 85 5.59 -6.70 -7.29
C PHE A 85 6.28 -6.64 -8.67
N ASP A 86 7.58 -6.37 -8.72
CA ASP A 86 8.36 -6.42 -9.97
C ASP A 86 8.30 -7.81 -10.62
N GLN A 87 8.36 -8.88 -9.81
CA GLN A 87 8.20 -10.24 -10.29
C GLN A 87 6.79 -10.50 -10.81
N LEU A 88 5.76 -10.01 -10.11
CA LEU A 88 4.36 -10.14 -10.51
C LEU A 88 4.12 -9.48 -11.88
N VAL A 89 4.63 -8.26 -12.08
CA VAL A 89 4.54 -7.54 -13.36
C VAL A 89 5.18 -8.35 -14.49
N LYS A 90 6.39 -8.90 -14.26
CA LYS A 90 7.08 -9.73 -15.25
C LYS A 90 6.29 -10.99 -15.60
N ARG A 91 5.73 -11.67 -14.61
CA ARG A 91 4.94 -12.90 -14.84
C ARG A 91 3.64 -12.62 -15.57
N TRP A 92 2.93 -11.55 -15.21
CA TRP A 92 1.73 -11.14 -15.93
C TRP A 92 2.03 -10.76 -17.37
N LYS A 93 3.09 -9.98 -17.61
CA LYS A 93 3.53 -9.64 -18.96
C LYS A 93 3.78 -10.89 -19.81
N ALA A 94 4.60 -11.81 -19.29
CA ALA A 94 4.90 -13.06 -19.98
C ALA A 94 3.65 -13.91 -20.21
N LYS A 95 2.69 -13.90 -19.28
CA LYS A 95 1.44 -14.65 -19.41
C LYS A 95 0.54 -14.06 -20.49
N ILE A 96 0.42 -12.75 -20.55
CA ILE A 96 -0.39 -12.07 -21.57
C ILE A 96 0.25 -12.22 -22.96
N ASP A 97 1.57 -12.13 -23.07
CA ASP A 97 2.29 -12.34 -24.33
C ASP A 97 2.04 -13.75 -24.91
N LYS A 98 1.89 -14.77 -24.05
CA LYS A 98 1.50 -16.14 -24.46
C LYS A 98 0.02 -16.29 -24.78
N GLY A 99 -0.83 -15.43 -24.23
CA GLY A 99 -2.28 -15.53 -24.26
C GLY A 99 -2.87 -16.26 -23.04
N LEU A 100 -4.09 -15.86 -22.69
CA LEU A 100 -4.93 -16.53 -21.69
C LEU A 100 -5.92 -17.46 -22.41
N PHE A 101 -6.00 -18.71 -21.97
CA PHE A 101 -6.84 -19.73 -22.61
C PHE A 101 -7.74 -20.42 -21.58
N ALA A 102 -8.98 -20.68 -21.96
CA ALA A 102 -9.91 -21.47 -21.16
C ALA A 102 -9.74 -22.99 -21.42
N PRO A 103 -9.90 -23.84 -20.39
CA PRO A 103 -10.25 -23.50 -19.00
C PRO A 103 -9.06 -23.01 -18.16
N LEU A 104 -9.29 -22.04 -17.27
CA LEU A 104 -8.24 -21.39 -16.47
C LEU A 104 -7.81 -22.19 -15.23
N SER A 105 -8.66 -23.08 -14.71
CA SER A 105 -8.41 -23.80 -13.46
C SER A 105 -7.22 -24.75 -13.54
N GLU A 106 -6.90 -25.25 -14.72
CA GLU A 106 -5.79 -26.18 -14.98
C GLU A 106 -4.48 -25.46 -15.34
N ASP A 107 -4.52 -24.13 -15.40
CA ASP A 107 -3.38 -23.31 -15.77
C ASP A 107 -2.45 -23.09 -14.56
N ASN A 108 -1.51 -24.02 -14.39
CA ASN A 108 -0.53 -23.98 -13.31
C ASN A 108 0.30 -22.68 -13.30
N GLU A 109 0.58 -22.11 -14.48
CA GLU A 109 1.30 -20.83 -14.57
C GLU A 109 0.44 -19.72 -13.97
N LEU A 110 -0.83 -19.62 -14.37
CA LEU A 110 -1.77 -18.65 -13.84
C LEU A 110 -2.01 -18.83 -12.33
N ASN A 111 -2.17 -20.06 -11.87
CA ASN A 111 -2.31 -20.36 -10.44
C ASN A 111 -1.08 -19.90 -9.64
N SER A 112 0.13 -20.04 -10.19
CA SER A 112 1.36 -19.54 -9.56
C SER A 112 1.41 -18.00 -9.49
N ILE A 113 0.83 -17.32 -10.49
CA ILE A 113 0.71 -15.86 -10.52
C ILE A 113 -0.25 -15.40 -9.42
N TYR A 114 -1.40 -16.07 -9.28
CA TYR A 114 -2.35 -15.77 -8.22
C TYR A 114 -1.79 -16.02 -6.81
N SER A 115 -0.98 -17.07 -6.63
CA SER A 115 -0.28 -17.27 -5.35
C SER A 115 0.60 -16.08 -4.99
N LEU A 116 1.43 -15.61 -5.92
CA LEU A 116 2.29 -14.45 -5.71
C LEU A 116 1.47 -13.16 -5.46
N GLN A 117 0.36 -13.00 -6.17
CA GLN A 117 -0.57 -11.89 -5.95
C GLN A 117 -1.14 -11.90 -4.53
N ASN A 118 -1.56 -13.07 -4.03
CA ASN A 118 -2.06 -13.22 -2.67
C ASN A 118 -0.99 -12.91 -1.63
N GLU A 119 0.25 -13.33 -1.86
CA GLU A 119 1.39 -12.99 -0.99
C GLU A 119 1.59 -11.47 -0.94
N ILE A 120 1.54 -10.78 -2.07
CA ILE A 120 1.66 -9.31 -2.14
C ILE A 120 0.51 -8.62 -1.39
N VAL A 121 -0.73 -9.07 -1.59
CA VAL A 121 -1.90 -8.51 -0.89
C VAL A 121 -1.80 -8.72 0.62
N ALA A 122 -1.29 -9.87 1.05
CA ALA A 122 -1.13 -10.17 2.46
C ALA A 122 -0.11 -9.25 3.16
N MET A 123 0.87 -8.70 2.44
CA MET A 123 1.86 -7.77 2.99
C MET A 123 1.27 -6.41 3.42
N ASP A 124 0.03 -6.10 3.02
CA ASP A 124 -0.70 -4.89 3.44
C ASP A 124 -1.80 -5.18 4.48
N TYR A 125 -1.80 -6.38 5.06
CA TYR A 125 -2.73 -6.68 6.15
C TYR A 125 -2.36 -5.95 7.44
N ARG A 126 -3.38 -5.65 8.25
CA ARG A 126 -3.35 -4.70 9.39
C ARG A 126 -2.16 -4.86 10.36
N SER A 127 -1.63 -6.06 10.52
CA SER A 127 -0.49 -6.35 11.41
C SER A 127 0.86 -6.14 10.74
N GLU A 128 0.91 -6.07 9.41
CA GLU A 128 2.14 -6.02 8.64
C GLU A 128 2.78 -4.62 8.69
N PRO A 129 4.13 -4.55 8.58
CA PRO A 129 4.84 -3.28 8.68
C PRO A 129 4.38 -2.21 7.70
N ILE A 130 4.03 -2.60 6.46
CA ILE A 130 3.54 -1.67 5.43
C ILE A 130 2.21 -1.03 5.86
N SER A 131 1.25 -1.86 6.27
CA SER A 131 -0.06 -1.41 6.74
C SER A 131 0.07 -0.50 7.96
N GLN A 132 0.89 -0.90 8.93
CA GLN A 132 1.13 -0.10 10.13
C GLN A 132 1.78 1.26 9.85
N MET A 133 2.64 1.36 8.84
CA MET A 133 3.22 2.64 8.42
C MET A 133 2.17 3.54 7.75
N ASN A 134 1.34 2.97 6.87
CA ASN A 134 0.22 3.67 6.23
C ASN A 134 -0.82 4.16 7.24
N ASP A 135 -1.08 3.40 8.30
CA ASP A 135 -1.95 3.81 9.41
C ASP A 135 -1.42 5.07 10.12
N ILE A 136 -0.10 5.16 10.32
CA ILE A 136 0.53 6.34 10.92
C ILE A 136 0.35 7.54 9.98
N VAL A 137 0.62 7.37 8.68
CA VAL A 137 0.41 8.43 7.68
C VAL A 137 -1.03 8.95 7.71
N THR A 138 -2.00 8.05 7.69
CA THR A 138 -3.44 8.38 7.75
C THR A 138 -3.78 9.10 9.05
N SER A 139 -3.26 8.65 10.18
CA SER A 139 -3.46 9.28 11.48
C SER A 139 -2.91 10.71 11.51
N LEU A 140 -1.73 10.95 10.92
CA LEU A 140 -1.16 12.29 10.84
C LEU A 140 -1.97 13.21 9.93
N ASN A 141 -2.49 12.71 8.80
CA ASN A 141 -3.40 13.46 7.93
C ASN A 141 -4.66 13.91 8.68
N ASN A 142 -5.24 13.03 9.49
CA ASN A 142 -6.43 13.34 10.30
C ASN A 142 -6.14 14.39 11.37
N ILE A 143 -4.97 14.32 12.01
CA ILE A 143 -4.53 15.33 12.99
C ILE A 143 -4.34 16.69 12.32
N GLU A 144 -3.67 16.72 11.16
CA GLU A 144 -3.46 17.94 10.39
C GLU A 144 -4.79 18.59 9.99
N ALA A 145 -5.73 17.81 9.46
CA ALA A 145 -7.07 18.29 9.13
C ALA A 145 -7.82 18.84 10.34
N ALA A 146 -7.67 18.21 11.52
CA ALA A 146 -8.30 18.66 12.76
C ALA A 146 -7.68 19.94 13.34
N ILE A 147 -6.38 20.18 13.10
CA ILE A 147 -5.71 21.44 13.48
C ILE A 147 -6.19 22.59 12.57
N GLN A 148 -6.42 22.28 11.29
CA GLN A 148 -6.83 23.26 10.28
C GLN A 148 -8.34 23.59 10.29
N SER A 149 -9.18 22.81 10.97
CA SER A 149 -10.62 23.06 11.03
C SER A 149 -10.99 24.14 12.04
N GLU A 150 -11.88 25.07 11.64
CA GLU A 150 -12.39 26.16 12.50
C GLU A 150 -13.27 25.65 13.67
N ASP A 151 -13.74 24.41 13.60
CA ASP A 151 -14.72 23.78 14.50
C ASP A 151 -14.12 22.98 15.67
N CYS A 152 -12.81 23.10 15.93
CA CYS A 152 -12.15 22.20 16.87
C CYS A 152 -12.49 22.51 18.35
N VAL A 153 -13.58 21.92 18.86
CA VAL A 153 -13.69 21.62 20.29
C VAL A 153 -12.49 20.75 20.64
N LYS A 154 -11.59 21.33 21.45
CA LYS A 154 -10.28 20.79 21.86
C LYS A 154 -10.39 19.43 22.56
N ILE A 155 -10.66 18.36 21.83
CA ILE A 155 -10.56 16.99 22.32
C ILE A 155 -9.90 16.15 21.22
N ALA A 156 -8.56 16.15 21.22
CA ALA A 156 -7.81 15.13 20.51
C ALA A 156 -7.60 13.93 21.45
N MET A 157 -8.13 12.77 21.06
CA MET A 157 -7.76 11.48 21.63
C MET A 157 -6.35 11.08 21.21
#